data_AF-S3CY56-F1
#
_entry.id   AF-S3CY56-F1
#
_cell.length_a   1.000
_cell.length_b   1.000
_cell.length_c   1.000
_cell.angle_alpha   90.00
_cell.angle_beta   90.00
_cell.angle_gamma   90.00
#
_symmetry.space_group_name_H-M   'P 1'
#
loop_
_entity.id
_entity.type
_entity.pdbx_description
1 polymer ?
#
loop_
_entity_poly.entity_id
_entity_poly.type
_entity_poly.pdbx_seq_one_letter_code
_entity_poly.pdbx_strand_id
1 'polypeptide(L)'
;MAERKMSEAGPSKLAIPPPSFPTHNSPRVWFLTSSLSPLAVRLIRLLLAHGDYVAAGLPPAEIEDDERSAEFRELINECKSGKREKEGWKDRIRGIRCDGRIMGQCGAAVAEAVEVFGRIDILLCCTSEAVVGTVEELSTTAATQNLVRDQFETLFFGQVNFIKVTLPLLRERHNGHLMILTGIGGHIGTPGMPMFSAATWALEGYCDSLAYEIAPFNIKLTIVQPNKEISVLTNKIIFAPQLPQYESHNNPAPGLRDILTNVVNMNPETRLESQPNSPVEGQGNSGYGKIESRFPRLPSEARDRLVMETVHALTAIGGHENPPARHIVGFEGVASVKEKLKTVSEELEDFVEVSCAVDIFASDVGRAALSGGSKIDAPNVVPGRSDSAG
;
A
#
# COMPACT_ATOMS: atom_id res chain seq x y z
N MET A 1 11.63 25.89 -34.22
CA MET A 1 12.73 26.69 -33.64
C MET A 1 12.15 27.74 -32.72
N ALA A 2 12.13 27.43 -31.41
CA ALA A 2 12.00 28.40 -30.34
C ALA A 2 12.50 27.70 -29.08
N GLU A 3 13.83 27.60 -28.97
CA GLU A 3 14.53 27.10 -27.79
C GLU A 3 14.24 28.06 -26.62
N ARG A 4 13.61 27.55 -25.57
CA ARG A 4 13.46 28.27 -24.31
C ARG A 4 14.72 28.05 -23.48
N LYS A 5 15.55 29.09 -23.40
CA LYS A 5 16.72 29.19 -22.52
C LYS A 5 16.36 28.69 -21.10
N MET A 6 16.95 27.58 -20.69
CA MET A 6 17.08 27.22 -19.28
C MET A 6 18.19 28.09 -18.69
N SER A 7 17.79 29.11 -17.92
CA SER A 7 18.72 29.82 -17.04
C SER A 7 18.97 28.97 -15.80
N GLU A 8 20.25 28.70 -15.52
CA GLU A 8 20.74 28.19 -14.25
C GLU A 8 20.22 29.05 -13.10
N ALA A 9 19.23 28.54 -12.37
CA ALA A 9 18.89 29.00 -11.04
C ALA A 9 19.38 27.94 -10.06
N GLY A 10 20.31 28.30 -9.16
CA GLY A 10 20.71 27.46 -8.04
C GLY A 10 19.49 27.03 -7.20
N PRO A 11 19.62 26.01 -6.33
CA PRO A 11 18.47 25.41 -5.65
C PRO A 11 17.77 26.44 -4.76
N SER A 12 16.74 27.07 -5.29
CA SER A 12 15.81 27.85 -4.48
C SER A 12 15.18 26.86 -3.51
N LYS A 13 15.28 27.12 -2.20
CA LYS A 13 14.47 26.43 -1.19
C LYS A 13 13.00 26.69 -1.53
N LEU A 14 12.42 25.84 -2.38
CA LEU A 14 10.98 25.82 -2.64
C LEU A 14 10.34 25.60 -1.28
N ALA A 15 9.62 26.62 -0.81
CA ALA A 15 8.89 26.53 0.44
C ALA A 15 7.90 25.36 0.31
N ILE A 16 7.98 24.41 1.25
CA ILE A 16 7.04 23.28 1.29
C ILE A 16 5.65 23.90 1.49
N PRO A 17 4.69 23.69 0.57
CA PRO A 17 3.36 24.26 0.69
C PRO A 17 2.70 23.73 1.97
N PRO A 18 1.85 24.52 2.67
CA PRO A 18 1.17 24.02 3.86
C PRO A 18 0.29 22.80 3.51
N PRO A 19 0.11 21.85 4.44
CA PRO A 19 -0.76 20.72 4.22
C PRO A 19 -2.19 21.20 3.96
N SER A 20 -2.82 20.59 2.97
CA SER A 20 -4.22 20.86 2.62
C SER A 20 -5.11 19.79 3.24
N PHE A 21 -6.28 20.22 3.72
CA PHE A 21 -7.31 19.35 4.28
C PHE A 21 -8.65 19.68 3.61
N PRO A 22 -9.44 18.66 3.21
CA PRO A 22 -10.80 18.89 2.74
C PRO A 22 -11.64 19.59 3.80
N THR A 23 -12.39 20.62 3.40
CA THR A 23 -13.31 21.32 4.28
C THR A 23 -14.38 20.36 4.80
N HIS A 24 -14.59 20.33 6.11
CA HIS A 24 -15.60 19.51 6.75
C HIS A 24 -16.14 20.18 8.01
N ASN A 25 -17.40 19.88 8.37
CA ASN A 25 -18.13 20.57 9.44
C ASN A 25 -17.79 20.07 10.86
N SER A 26 -16.99 19.00 10.99
CA SER A 26 -16.59 18.42 12.28
C SER A 26 -15.33 17.56 12.15
N PRO A 27 -14.46 17.51 13.17
CA PRO A 27 -13.28 16.64 13.21
C PRO A 27 -13.56 15.20 12.76
N ARG A 28 -12.60 14.58 12.07
CA ARG A 28 -12.67 13.19 11.64
C ARG A 28 -11.96 12.27 12.63
N VAL A 29 -12.44 11.04 12.73
CA VAL A 29 -11.73 9.97 13.46
C VAL A 29 -11.01 9.07 12.46
N TRP A 30 -9.69 9.07 12.52
CA TRP A 30 -8.80 8.25 11.73
C TRP A 30 -8.37 7.02 12.51
N PHE A 31 -8.42 5.83 11.91
CA PHE A 31 -7.74 4.64 12.41
C PHE A 31 -6.61 4.26 11.45
N LEU A 32 -5.37 4.36 11.93
CA LEU A 32 -4.17 3.90 11.23
C LEU A 32 -3.81 2.48 11.67
N THR A 33 -3.66 1.55 10.73
CA THR A 33 -3.35 0.13 11.05
C THR A 33 -1.94 -0.09 11.61
N SER A 34 -1.00 0.81 11.29
CA SER A 34 0.33 0.88 11.90
C SER A 34 0.79 2.34 12.00
N SER A 35 1.24 2.74 13.19
CA SER A 35 1.48 4.16 13.52
C SER A 35 2.92 4.50 13.87
N LEU A 36 3.84 3.53 13.74
CA LEU A 36 5.24 3.66 14.15
C LEU A 36 6.17 4.07 13.00
N SER A 37 5.68 4.11 11.76
CA SER A 37 6.49 4.56 10.63
C SER A 37 6.76 6.06 10.69
N PRO A 38 7.94 6.53 10.22
CA PRO A 38 8.21 7.94 10.07
C PRO A 38 7.07 8.69 9.37
N LEU A 39 6.52 8.11 8.30
CA LEU A 39 5.37 8.64 7.57
C LEU A 39 4.14 8.78 8.46
N ALA A 40 3.75 7.73 9.19
CA ALA A 40 2.59 7.75 10.06
C ALA A 40 2.74 8.78 11.17
N VAL A 41 3.91 8.89 11.81
CA VAL A 41 4.15 9.87 12.88
C VAL A 41 3.99 11.32 12.37
N ARG A 42 4.48 11.65 11.16
CA ARG A 42 4.26 12.98 10.57
C ARG A 42 2.79 13.21 10.23
N LEU A 43 2.12 12.22 9.66
CA LEU A 43 0.70 12.31 9.38
C LEU A 43 -0.10 12.59 10.66
N ILE A 44 0.14 11.83 11.73
CA ILE A 44 -0.57 12.00 13.01
C ILE A 44 -0.35 13.41 13.57
N ARG A 45 0.87 13.96 13.52
CA ARG A 45 1.13 15.35 13.94
C ARG A 45 0.25 16.34 13.18
N LEU A 46 0.10 16.18 11.86
CA LEU A 46 -0.75 17.05 11.05
C LEU A 46 -2.25 16.85 11.33
N LEU A 47 -2.70 15.60 11.51
CA LEU A 47 -4.08 15.29 11.87
C LEU A 47 -4.46 15.95 13.21
N LEU A 48 -3.61 15.80 14.23
CA LEU A 48 -3.85 16.42 15.54
C LEU A 48 -3.80 17.95 15.49
N ALA A 49 -2.88 18.52 14.70
CA ALA A 49 -2.81 19.97 14.49
C ALA A 49 -4.05 20.51 13.77
N HIS A 50 -4.62 19.73 12.85
CA HIS A 50 -5.89 20.04 12.19
C HIS A 50 -7.10 19.92 13.14
N GLY A 51 -6.95 19.15 14.22
CA GLY A 51 -8.00 18.87 15.20
C GLY A 51 -8.72 17.55 14.95
N ASP A 52 -8.19 16.65 14.12
CA ASP A 52 -8.74 15.31 13.97
C ASP A 52 -8.37 14.40 15.15
N TYR A 53 -9.11 13.30 15.27
CA TYR A 53 -8.87 12.22 16.24
C TYR A 53 -8.14 11.06 15.56
N VAL A 54 -7.26 10.39 16.30
CA VAL A 54 -6.42 9.30 15.80
C VAL A 54 -6.48 8.11 16.75
N ALA A 55 -7.03 7.01 16.28
CA ALA A 55 -6.74 5.68 16.78
C ALA A 55 -5.47 5.18 16.07
N ALA A 56 -4.40 4.98 16.84
CA ALA A 56 -3.08 4.62 16.36
C ALA A 56 -2.84 3.12 16.62
N GLY A 57 -2.89 2.29 15.58
CA GLY A 57 -2.55 0.87 15.65
C GLY A 57 -1.06 0.67 15.89
N LEU A 58 -0.72 -0.19 16.86
CA LEU A 58 0.63 -0.45 17.33
C LEU A 58 0.91 -1.96 17.25
N PRO A 59 1.57 -2.44 16.18
CA PRO A 59 1.99 -3.83 16.08
C PRO A 59 2.91 -4.22 17.26
N PRO A 60 2.64 -5.33 17.98
CA PRO A 60 3.43 -5.72 19.16
C PRO A 60 4.93 -5.81 18.88
N ALA A 61 5.31 -6.42 17.76
CA ALA A 61 6.72 -6.56 17.38
C ALA A 61 7.42 -5.22 17.07
N GLU A 62 6.69 -4.21 16.61
CA GLU A 62 7.27 -2.89 16.30
C GLU A 62 7.30 -1.97 17.52
N ILE A 63 6.32 -2.06 18.44
CA ILE A 63 6.27 -1.20 19.64
C ILE A 63 7.31 -1.60 20.68
N GLU A 64 7.71 -2.88 20.70
CA GLU A 64 8.76 -3.41 21.57
C GLU A 64 10.17 -3.08 21.07
N ASP A 65 10.32 -2.67 19.80
CA ASP A 65 11.57 -2.18 19.25
C ASP A 65 11.78 -0.71 19.66
N ASP A 66 12.82 -0.46 20.46
CA ASP A 66 13.10 0.85 21.05
C ASP A 66 13.33 1.93 19.98
N GLU A 67 14.00 1.58 18.89
CA GLU A 67 14.35 2.53 17.83
C GLU A 67 13.15 2.83 16.96
N ARG A 68 12.40 1.79 16.57
CA ARG A 68 11.19 1.92 15.80
C ARG A 68 10.13 2.73 16.53
N SER A 69 9.98 2.51 17.83
CA SER A 69 9.01 3.22 18.66
C SER A 69 9.44 4.63 19.09
N ALA A 70 10.71 5.02 18.90
CA ALA A 70 11.27 6.26 19.44
C ALA A 70 10.50 7.51 19.01
N GLU A 71 10.27 7.70 17.71
CA GLU A 71 9.58 8.89 17.19
C GLU A 71 8.11 8.95 17.64
N PHE A 72 7.46 7.80 17.80
CA PHE A 72 6.10 7.74 18.34
C PHE A 72 6.08 8.07 19.84
N ARG A 73 7.07 7.62 20.62
CA ARG A 73 7.22 8.00 22.04
C ARG A 73 7.43 9.50 22.18
N GLU A 74 8.23 10.11 21.31
CA GLU A 74 8.39 11.57 21.24
C GLU A 74 7.05 12.28 20.96
N LEU A 75 6.30 11.81 19.96
CA LEU A 75 4.96 12.31 19.67
C LEU A 75 4.02 12.23 20.89
N ILE A 76 4.00 11.10 21.60
CA ILE A 76 3.18 10.94 22.81
C ILE A 76 3.61 11.92 23.92
N ASN A 77 4.91 12.16 24.08
CA ASN A 77 5.41 13.17 25.01
C ASN A 77 5.01 14.59 24.59
N GLU A 78 5.01 14.88 23.28
CA GLU A 78 4.51 16.14 22.74
C GLU A 78 3.01 16.33 23.03
N CYS A 79 2.20 15.28 22.88
CA CYS A 79 0.75 15.32 23.16
C CYS A 79 0.45 15.61 24.63
N LYS A 80 1.35 15.21 25.54
CA LYS A 80 1.25 15.48 26.98
C LYS A 80 1.80 16.86 27.37
N SER A 81 2.47 17.56 26.46
CA SER A 81 3.04 18.88 26.75
C SER A 81 1.94 19.93 26.90
N GLY A 82 2.05 20.80 27.90
CA GLY A 82 1.09 21.90 28.14
C GLY A 82 1.25 23.10 27.19
N LYS A 83 1.84 22.91 26.01
CA LYS A 83 2.03 23.99 25.03
C LYS A 83 0.68 24.34 24.40
N ARG A 84 0.35 25.64 24.32
CA ARG A 84 -0.92 26.15 23.78
C ARG A 84 -1.26 25.61 22.38
N GLU A 85 -0.25 25.43 21.52
CA GLU A 85 -0.42 24.91 20.16
C GLU A 85 -0.81 23.42 20.11
N LYS A 86 -0.61 22.68 21.21
CA LYS A 86 -0.86 21.23 21.32
C LYS A 86 -1.94 20.91 22.36
N GLU A 87 -2.71 21.93 22.75
CA GLU A 87 -3.77 21.80 23.73
C GLU A 87 -4.84 20.81 23.24
N GLY A 88 -5.18 19.82 24.09
CA GLY A 88 -6.16 18.78 23.76
C GLY A 88 -5.65 17.64 22.88
N TRP A 89 -4.38 17.63 22.42
CA TRP A 89 -3.84 16.52 21.62
C TRP A 89 -3.91 15.18 22.36
N LYS A 90 -3.64 15.17 23.67
CA LYS A 90 -3.75 13.98 24.52
C LYS A 90 -5.13 13.30 24.47
N ASP A 91 -6.19 14.07 24.25
CA ASP A 91 -7.58 13.59 24.25
C ASP A 91 -8.03 13.20 22.82
N ARG A 92 -7.18 13.47 21.82
CA ARG A 92 -7.41 13.19 20.40
C ARG A 92 -6.58 12.04 19.85
N ILE A 93 -5.70 11.43 20.63
CA ILE A 93 -4.89 10.28 20.20
C ILE A 93 -5.04 9.11 21.18
N ARG A 94 -5.24 7.91 20.62
CA ARG A 94 -5.27 6.65 21.38
C ARG A 94 -4.38 5.62 20.70
N GLY A 95 -3.32 5.18 21.39
CA GLY A 95 -2.52 4.03 20.95
C GLY A 95 -3.19 2.71 21.31
N ILE A 96 -3.34 1.81 20.34
CA ILE A 96 -4.03 0.52 20.49
C ILE A 96 -3.10 -0.59 20.00
N ARG A 97 -2.79 -1.56 20.86
CA ARG A 97 -1.95 -2.70 20.46
C ARG A 97 -2.74 -3.66 19.60
N CYS A 98 -2.27 -3.94 18.39
CA CYS A 98 -2.95 -4.85 17.47
C CYS A 98 -2.02 -5.41 16.40
N ASP A 99 -2.12 -6.71 16.14
CA ASP A 99 -1.51 -7.37 14.99
C ASP A 99 -2.58 -7.62 13.90
N GLY A 100 -2.35 -7.05 12.72
CA GLY A 100 -3.21 -7.21 11.55
C GLY A 100 -3.37 -8.67 11.12
N ARG A 101 -2.36 -9.50 11.35
CA ARG A 101 -2.36 -10.93 11.01
C ARG A 101 -3.39 -11.71 11.81
N ILE A 102 -3.85 -11.16 12.94
CA ILE A 102 -4.80 -11.82 13.85
C ILE A 102 -6.14 -11.10 13.78
N MET A 103 -7.10 -11.68 13.06
CA MET A 103 -8.44 -11.11 12.86
C MET A 103 -9.13 -10.69 14.18
N GLY A 104 -8.97 -11.49 15.25
CA GLY A 104 -9.52 -11.15 16.57
C GLY A 104 -8.93 -9.87 17.16
N GLN A 105 -7.65 -9.60 16.96
CA GLN A 105 -7.01 -8.36 17.40
C GLN A 105 -7.43 -7.16 16.55
N CYS A 106 -7.67 -7.36 15.25
CA CYS A 106 -8.22 -6.32 14.37
C CYS A 106 -9.60 -5.86 14.87
N GLY A 107 -10.48 -6.82 15.16
CA GLY A 107 -11.82 -6.54 15.68
C GLY A 107 -11.79 -5.84 17.04
N ALA A 108 -10.94 -6.32 17.96
CA ALA A 108 -10.76 -5.68 19.27
C ALA A 108 -10.25 -4.23 19.15
N ALA A 109 -9.30 -3.98 18.23
CA ALA A 109 -8.76 -2.65 18.04
C ALA A 109 -9.77 -1.66 17.44
N VAL A 110 -10.56 -2.12 16.47
CA VAL A 110 -11.69 -1.35 15.92
C VAL A 110 -12.72 -1.05 17.01
N ALA A 111 -13.07 -2.04 17.84
CA ALA A 111 -14.01 -1.85 18.93
C ALA A 111 -13.50 -0.83 19.96
N GLU A 112 -12.23 -0.91 20.36
CA GLU A 112 -11.62 0.08 21.27
C GLU A 112 -11.61 1.49 20.66
N ALA A 113 -11.29 1.62 19.37
CA ALA A 113 -11.33 2.92 18.68
C ALA A 113 -12.74 3.54 18.69
N VAL A 114 -13.77 2.72 18.47
CA VAL A 114 -15.17 3.14 18.54
C VAL A 114 -15.60 3.45 19.97
N GLU A 115 -15.16 2.69 20.97
CA GLU A 115 -15.44 2.96 22.37
C GLU A 115 -14.89 4.33 22.80
N VAL A 116 -13.66 4.65 22.40
CA VAL A 116 -12.97 5.87 22.80
C VAL A 116 -13.46 7.11 22.05
N PHE A 117 -13.67 7.01 20.74
CA PHE A 117 -13.99 8.17 19.90
C PHE A 117 -15.42 8.17 19.35
N GLY A 118 -16.22 7.16 19.69
CA GLY A 118 -17.61 6.96 19.28
C GLY A 118 -17.79 6.48 17.85
N ARG A 119 -16.76 6.56 17.00
CA ARG A 119 -16.84 6.23 15.58
C ARG A 119 -15.46 6.06 14.92
N ILE A 120 -15.47 5.54 13.70
CA ILE A 120 -14.34 5.64 12.75
C ILE A 120 -14.90 6.30 11.48
N ASP A 121 -14.25 7.35 10.99
CA ASP A 121 -14.61 8.01 9.73
C ASP A 121 -13.67 7.59 8.59
N ILE A 122 -12.38 7.38 8.90
CA ILE A 122 -11.35 7.04 7.92
C ILE A 122 -10.50 5.88 8.45
N LEU A 123 -10.40 4.79 7.69
CA LEU A 123 -9.44 3.72 7.94
C LEU A 123 -8.27 3.89 6.99
N LEU A 124 -7.07 4.07 7.53
CA LEU A 124 -5.82 4.10 6.77
C LEU A 124 -5.06 2.78 6.98
N CYS A 125 -5.11 1.92 5.96
CA CYS A 125 -4.29 0.73 5.84
C CYS A 125 -2.88 1.14 5.40
N CYS A 126 -1.91 1.12 6.32
CA CYS A 126 -0.57 1.66 6.09
C CYS A 126 0.58 0.80 6.65
N THR A 127 0.32 -0.48 6.93
CA THR A 127 1.38 -1.43 7.31
C THR A 127 2.13 -1.88 6.06
N SER A 128 3.45 -1.82 6.09
CA SER A 128 4.30 -2.30 4.99
C SER A 128 5.58 -2.93 5.53
N GLU A 129 6.01 -4.03 4.94
CA GLU A 129 7.33 -4.65 5.15
C GLU A 129 7.81 -5.20 3.81
N ALA A 130 9.11 -5.15 3.55
CA ALA A 130 9.68 -5.52 2.26
C ALA A 130 10.62 -6.72 2.36
N VAL A 131 10.25 -7.83 1.73
CA VAL A 131 11.15 -8.97 1.50
C VAL A 131 11.93 -8.76 0.20
N VAL A 132 13.25 -8.71 0.34
CA VAL A 132 14.22 -8.61 -0.75
C VAL A 132 14.87 -9.97 -0.98
N GLY A 133 14.55 -10.57 -2.12
CA GLY A 133 15.06 -11.85 -2.56
C GLY A 133 14.51 -12.22 -3.92
N THR A 134 15.31 -12.89 -4.75
CA THR A 134 14.84 -13.46 -6.01
C THR A 134 13.91 -14.66 -5.75
N VAL A 135 13.18 -15.08 -6.78
CA VAL A 135 12.26 -16.22 -6.67
C VAL A 135 13.01 -17.49 -6.26
N GLU A 136 14.19 -17.71 -6.82
CA GLU A 136 15.03 -18.86 -6.48
C GLU A 136 15.57 -18.76 -5.04
N GLU A 137 16.09 -17.60 -4.64
CA GLU A 137 16.58 -17.36 -3.27
C GLU A 137 15.50 -17.63 -2.23
N LEU A 138 14.27 -17.19 -2.50
CA LEU A 138 13.12 -17.41 -1.62
C LEU A 138 12.68 -18.88 -1.55
N SER A 139 13.13 -19.72 -2.48
CA SER A 139 12.79 -21.14 -2.54
C SER A 139 13.84 -22.07 -1.93
N THR A 140 15.01 -21.54 -1.55
CA THR A 140 16.19 -22.33 -1.13
C THR A 140 16.02 -23.13 0.16
N THR A 141 15.30 -22.59 1.15
CA THR A 141 15.14 -23.21 2.48
C THR A 141 13.71 -23.05 2.99
N ALA A 142 13.32 -23.86 3.99
CA ALA A 142 12.01 -23.70 4.64
C ALA A 142 11.83 -22.29 5.25
N ALA A 143 12.91 -21.70 5.77
CA ALA A 143 12.88 -20.35 6.34
C ALA A 143 12.60 -19.28 5.27
N THR A 144 13.27 -19.36 4.11
CA THR A 144 13.04 -18.41 3.00
C THR A 144 11.68 -18.60 2.36
N GLN A 145 11.18 -19.83 2.29
CA GLN A 145 9.82 -20.12 1.81
C GLN A 145 8.76 -19.52 2.74
N ASN A 146 9.02 -19.42 4.04
CA ASN A 146 8.11 -18.75 4.97
C ASN A 146 8.08 -17.23 4.77
N LEU A 147 9.18 -16.60 4.35
CA LEU A 147 9.17 -15.17 4.01
C LEU A 147 8.14 -14.83 2.92
N VAL A 148 7.91 -15.75 1.98
CA VAL A 148 6.88 -15.60 0.94
C VAL A 148 5.49 -15.50 1.56
N ARG A 149 5.18 -16.36 2.53
CA ARG A 149 3.89 -16.35 3.24
C ARG A 149 3.78 -15.12 4.12
N ASP A 150 4.80 -14.82 4.91
CA ASP A 150 4.82 -13.65 5.78
C ASP A 150 4.63 -12.34 4.99
N GLN A 151 5.18 -12.25 3.78
CA GLN A 151 4.96 -11.09 2.90
C GLN A 151 3.48 -10.86 2.58
N PHE A 152 2.73 -11.94 2.30
CA PHE A 152 1.28 -11.89 2.07
C PHE A 152 0.47 -11.69 3.35
N GLU A 153 0.88 -12.31 4.46
CA GLU A 153 0.25 -12.12 5.76
C GLU A 153 0.27 -10.64 6.18
N THR A 154 1.41 -9.96 6.02
CA THR A 154 1.57 -8.56 6.39
C THR A 154 0.87 -7.60 5.41
N LEU A 155 1.15 -7.72 4.10
CA LEU A 155 0.66 -6.74 3.12
C LEU A 155 -0.78 -6.99 2.68
N PHE A 156 -1.21 -8.24 2.57
CA PHE A 156 -2.52 -8.58 2.05
C PHE A 156 -3.50 -8.94 3.16
N PHE A 157 -3.31 -10.10 3.81
CA PHE A 157 -4.29 -10.63 4.76
C PHE A 157 -4.50 -9.70 5.96
N GLY A 158 -3.42 -9.10 6.47
CA GLY A 158 -3.50 -8.16 7.58
C GLY A 158 -4.37 -6.93 7.27
N GLN A 159 -4.21 -6.34 6.09
CA GLN A 159 -5.02 -5.18 5.68
C GLN A 159 -6.46 -5.59 5.39
N VAL A 160 -6.66 -6.73 4.73
CA VAL A 160 -7.99 -7.30 4.47
C VAL A 160 -8.76 -7.55 5.77
N ASN A 161 -8.10 -8.00 6.83
CA ASN A 161 -8.72 -8.19 8.14
C ASN A 161 -9.25 -6.88 8.72
N PHE A 162 -8.44 -5.81 8.73
CA PHE A 162 -8.87 -4.48 9.16
C PHE A 162 -10.03 -3.93 8.33
N ILE A 163 -9.98 -4.11 7.01
CA ILE A 163 -11.08 -3.72 6.11
C ILE A 163 -12.36 -4.46 6.51
N LYS A 164 -12.30 -5.80 6.63
CA LYS A 164 -13.47 -6.64 6.97
C LYS A 164 -14.13 -6.23 8.29
N VAL A 165 -13.35 -5.96 9.34
CA VAL A 165 -13.92 -5.57 10.64
C VAL A 165 -14.46 -4.14 10.67
N THR A 166 -13.94 -3.25 9.81
CA THR A 166 -14.36 -1.84 9.79
C THR A 166 -15.56 -1.60 8.88
N LEU A 167 -15.70 -2.36 7.79
CA LEU A 167 -16.76 -2.19 6.80
C LEU A 167 -18.18 -2.17 7.38
N PRO A 168 -18.59 -3.06 8.30
CA PRO A 168 -19.92 -3.03 8.90
C PRO A 168 -20.26 -1.69 9.56
N LEU A 169 -19.28 -1.07 10.24
CA LEU A 169 -19.46 0.21 10.94
C LEU A 169 -19.64 1.37 9.96
N LEU A 170 -18.84 1.40 8.88
CA LEU A 170 -18.97 2.43 7.84
C LEU A 170 -20.29 2.28 7.08
N ARG A 171 -20.70 1.04 6.83
CA ARG A 171 -21.95 0.70 6.14
C ARG A 171 -23.16 1.16 6.95
N GLU A 172 -23.20 0.87 8.25
CA GLU A 172 -24.31 1.31 9.13
C GLU A 172 -24.49 2.83 9.12
N ARG A 173 -23.37 3.57 9.01
CA ARG A 173 -23.38 5.04 8.95
C ARG A 173 -23.60 5.61 7.55
N HIS A 174 -23.65 4.77 6.52
CA HIS A 174 -23.67 5.17 5.11
C HIS A 174 -22.62 6.24 4.76
N ASN A 175 -21.44 6.15 5.40
CA ASN A 175 -20.35 7.09 5.19
C ASN A 175 -19.06 6.53 5.77
N GLY A 176 -17.96 6.77 5.07
CA GLY A 176 -16.63 6.38 5.50
C GLY A 176 -15.64 6.45 4.35
N HIS A 177 -14.35 6.38 4.67
CA HIS A 177 -13.29 6.36 3.67
C HIS A 177 -12.25 5.29 4.04
N LEU A 178 -12.05 4.33 3.14
CA LEU A 178 -10.95 3.39 3.18
C LEU A 178 -9.79 3.97 2.37
N MET A 179 -8.67 4.24 3.02
CA MET A 179 -7.44 4.68 2.38
C MET A 179 -6.40 3.57 2.47
N ILE A 180 -5.89 3.15 1.32
CA ILE A 180 -5.00 2.01 1.20
C ILE A 180 -3.65 2.51 0.71
N LEU A 181 -2.66 2.57 1.61
CA LEU A 181 -1.31 3.02 1.29
C LEU A 181 -0.49 1.83 0.76
N THR A 182 -0.23 1.83 -0.55
CA THR A 182 0.57 0.82 -1.23
C THR A 182 1.86 1.46 -1.78
N GLY A 183 2.06 1.40 -3.10
CA GLY A 183 3.17 2.02 -3.82
C GLY A 183 3.03 1.79 -5.32
N ILE A 184 3.84 2.48 -6.12
CA ILE A 184 3.91 2.30 -7.59
C ILE A 184 4.30 0.87 -7.99
N GLY A 185 4.79 0.06 -7.04
CA GLY A 185 4.98 -1.37 -7.19
C GLY A 185 3.70 -2.10 -7.59
N GLY A 186 2.50 -1.51 -7.40
CA GLY A 186 1.21 -1.96 -7.93
C GLY A 186 1.05 -1.94 -9.45
N HIS A 187 1.97 -1.28 -10.16
CA HIS A 187 2.00 -1.22 -11.64
C HIS A 187 3.30 -1.75 -12.22
N ILE A 188 4.39 -1.70 -11.44
CA ILE A 188 5.75 -1.94 -11.92
C ILE A 188 6.41 -3.02 -11.06
N GLY A 189 6.73 -4.16 -11.68
CA GLY A 189 7.52 -5.21 -11.04
C GLY A 189 8.94 -4.73 -10.77
N THR A 190 9.46 -5.02 -9.57
CA THR A 190 10.83 -4.64 -9.17
C THR A 190 11.72 -5.89 -9.00
N PRO A 191 12.84 -5.99 -9.74
CA PRO A 191 13.79 -7.09 -9.56
C PRO A 191 14.27 -7.24 -8.11
N GLY A 192 14.32 -8.47 -7.62
CA GLY A 192 14.64 -8.78 -6.22
C GLY A 192 13.50 -8.51 -5.23
N MET A 193 12.33 -8.06 -5.69
CA MET A 193 11.12 -7.88 -4.87
C MET A 193 9.85 -8.46 -5.53
N PRO A 194 9.89 -9.68 -6.11
CA PRO A 194 8.73 -10.26 -6.78
C PRO A 194 7.56 -10.49 -5.82
N MET A 195 7.81 -11.00 -4.61
CA MET A 195 6.75 -11.30 -3.64
C MET A 195 6.11 -10.04 -3.06
N PHE A 196 6.90 -9.00 -2.79
CA PHE A 196 6.39 -7.70 -2.38
C PHE A 196 5.48 -7.09 -3.45
N SER A 197 5.93 -7.12 -4.71
CA SER A 197 5.15 -6.62 -5.85
C SER A 197 3.83 -7.41 -5.99
N ALA A 198 3.89 -8.74 -5.95
CA ALA A 198 2.73 -9.62 -6.05
C ALA A 198 1.70 -9.37 -4.92
N ALA A 199 2.15 -9.26 -3.66
CA ALA A 199 1.25 -8.99 -2.54
C ALA A 199 0.62 -7.58 -2.62
N THR A 200 1.38 -6.60 -3.12
CA THR A 200 0.85 -5.26 -3.38
C THR A 200 -0.25 -5.29 -4.44
N TRP A 201 -0.02 -5.98 -5.57
CA TRP A 201 -1.03 -6.13 -6.64
C TRP A 201 -2.27 -6.87 -6.14
N ALA A 202 -2.08 -7.91 -5.32
CA ALA A 202 -3.19 -8.67 -4.75
C ALA A 202 -4.10 -7.78 -3.88
N LEU A 203 -3.52 -6.91 -3.04
CA LEU A 203 -4.28 -5.96 -2.24
C LEU A 203 -5.02 -4.95 -3.12
N GLU A 204 -4.36 -4.40 -4.14
CA GLU A 204 -4.98 -3.42 -5.03
C GLU A 204 -6.13 -4.03 -5.84
N GLY A 205 -5.96 -5.24 -6.39
CA GLY A 205 -7.03 -5.94 -7.10
C GLY A 205 -8.22 -6.31 -6.20
N TYR A 206 -7.96 -6.64 -4.93
CA TYR A 206 -9.00 -6.81 -3.92
C TYR A 206 -9.76 -5.49 -3.70
N CYS A 207 -9.04 -4.37 -3.59
CA CYS A 207 -9.64 -3.04 -3.41
C CYS A 207 -10.43 -2.57 -4.63
N ASP A 208 -9.95 -2.83 -5.84
CA ASP A 208 -10.65 -2.49 -7.09
C ASP A 208 -11.99 -3.24 -7.18
N SER A 209 -12.03 -4.50 -6.74
CA SER A 209 -13.28 -5.27 -6.66
C SER A 209 -14.21 -4.73 -5.55
N LEU A 210 -13.65 -4.49 -4.36
CA LEU A 210 -14.40 -4.01 -3.20
C LEU A 210 -15.06 -2.65 -3.44
N ALA A 211 -14.42 -1.76 -4.21
CA ALA A 211 -14.93 -0.41 -4.48
C ALA A 211 -16.37 -0.43 -5.04
N TYR A 212 -16.69 -1.39 -5.91
CA TYR A 212 -18.04 -1.54 -6.46
C TYR A 212 -19.06 -2.04 -5.43
N GLU A 213 -18.64 -2.93 -4.52
CA GLU A 213 -19.52 -3.49 -3.48
C GLU A 213 -19.93 -2.45 -2.44
N ILE A 214 -19.04 -1.50 -2.13
CA ILE A 214 -19.22 -0.55 -1.03
C ILE A 214 -19.79 0.80 -1.47
N ALA A 215 -19.74 1.12 -2.77
CA ALA A 215 -20.26 2.37 -3.33
C ALA A 215 -21.76 2.61 -3.01
N PRO A 216 -22.67 1.60 -3.05
CA PRO A 216 -24.07 1.80 -2.66
C PRO A 216 -24.26 2.25 -1.20
N PHE A 217 -23.27 2.03 -0.34
CA PHE A 217 -23.28 2.46 1.06
C PHE A 217 -22.58 3.81 1.27
N ASN A 218 -22.23 4.53 0.19
CA ASN A 218 -21.53 5.81 0.24
C ASN A 218 -20.20 5.74 1.03
N ILE A 219 -19.54 4.58 0.96
CA ILE A 219 -18.19 4.37 1.48
C ILE A 219 -17.21 4.60 0.33
N LYS A 220 -16.19 5.42 0.57
CA LYS A 220 -15.19 5.79 -0.42
C LYS A 220 -13.98 4.87 -0.26
N LEU A 221 -13.28 4.60 -1.36
CA LEU A 221 -12.01 3.88 -1.34
C LEU A 221 -10.99 4.64 -2.17
N THR A 222 -9.78 4.83 -1.63
CA THR A 222 -8.66 5.39 -2.37
C THR A 222 -7.40 4.56 -2.14
N ILE A 223 -6.79 4.12 -3.24
CA ILE A 223 -5.45 3.51 -3.26
C ILE A 223 -4.43 4.63 -3.45
N VAL A 224 -3.55 4.84 -2.48
CA VAL A 224 -2.49 5.85 -2.50
C VAL A 224 -1.16 5.17 -2.79
N GLN A 225 -0.50 5.55 -3.88
CA GLN A 225 0.65 4.86 -4.43
C GLN A 225 1.87 5.79 -4.48
N PRO A 226 2.65 5.87 -3.40
CA PRO A 226 3.93 6.56 -3.42
C PRO A 226 5.02 5.75 -4.13
N ASN A 227 6.19 6.38 -4.29
CA ASN A 227 7.39 5.67 -4.74
C ASN A 227 7.81 4.57 -3.74
N LYS A 228 8.45 3.51 -4.23
CA LYS A 228 8.82 2.31 -3.45
C LYS A 228 9.72 2.61 -2.25
N GLU A 229 10.50 3.69 -2.34
CA GLU A 229 11.40 4.18 -1.30
C GLU A 229 10.62 4.48 -0.01
N ILE A 230 9.35 4.91 -0.09
CA ILE A 230 8.53 5.07 1.11
C ILE A 230 8.35 3.74 1.82
N SER A 231 7.84 2.72 1.10
CA SER A 231 7.53 1.42 1.68
C SER A 231 8.76 0.74 2.28
N VAL A 232 9.91 0.89 1.60
CA VAL A 232 11.16 0.21 1.94
C VAL A 232 12.01 0.99 2.95
N LEU A 233 12.17 2.31 2.81
CA LEU A 233 13.03 3.11 3.68
C LEU A 233 12.36 3.60 4.97
N THR A 234 11.03 3.45 5.09
CA THR A 234 10.29 3.83 6.29
C THR A 234 9.81 2.65 7.12
N ASN A 235 10.05 1.41 6.69
CA ASN A 235 9.60 0.20 7.39
C ASN A 235 10.67 -0.90 7.38
N LYS A 236 10.32 -2.06 7.92
CA LYS A 236 11.24 -3.21 8.02
C LYS A 236 11.56 -3.76 6.63
N ILE A 237 12.85 -3.96 6.39
CA ILE A 237 13.37 -4.70 5.23
C ILE A 237 13.89 -6.04 5.71
N ILE A 238 13.58 -7.10 4.98
CA ILE A 238 14.03 -8.47 5.23
C ILE A 238 14.78 -8.94 3.99
N PHE A 239 16.06 -9.29 4.13
CA PHE A 239 16.90 -9.80 3.06
C PHE A 239 17.00 -11.32 3.14
N ALA A 240 16.60 -12.00 2.07
CA ALA A 240 16.88 -13.41 1.88
C ALA A 240 18.38 -13.61 1.61
N PRO A 241 18.95 -14.76 2.01
CA PRO A 241 20.33 -15.13 1.67
C PRO A 241 20.55 -15.05 0.17
N GLN A 242 21.58 -14.32 -0.23
CA GLN A 242 21.90 -14.14 -1.64
C GLN A 242 22.58 -15.39 -2.22
N LEU A 243 22.19 -15.80 -3.42
CA LEU A 243 22.92 -16.83 -4.16
C LEU A 243 24.00 -16.20 -5.03
N PRO A 244 25.13 -16.90 -5.30
CA PRO A 244 26.22 -16.38 -6.12
C PRO A 244 25.78 -15.92 -7.53
N GLN A 245 24.78 -16.58 -8.10
CA GLN A 245 24.23 -16.26 -9.41
C GLN A 245 23.50 -14.90 -9.45
N TYR A 246 23.08 -14.37 -8.31
CA TYR A 246 22.39 -13.08 -8.18
C TYR A 246 23.28 -12.01 -7.58
N GLU A 247 24.58 -12.25 -7.42
CA GLU A 247 25.55 -11.21 -7.07
C GLU A 247 25.76 -10.27 -8.26
N SER A 248 25.92 -8.97 -7.99
CA SER A 248 25.91 -7.91 -9.02
C SER A 248 27.06 -8.02 -10.02
N HIS A 249 28.14 -8.70 -9.67
CA HIS A 249 29.25 -8.96 -10.60
C HIS A 249 28.91 -10.07 -11.60
N ASN A 250 28.00 -10.98 -11.25
CA ASN A 250 27.57 -12.10 -12.09
C ASN A 250 26.25 -11.82 -12.82
N ASN A 251 25.40 -10.96 -12.25
CA ASN A 251 24.09 -10.65 -12.79
C ASN A 251 23.97 -9.16 -13.21
N PRO A 252 23.80 -8.86 -14.51
CA PRO A 252 23.67 -7.49 -14.99
C PRO A 252 22.30 -6.87 -14.70
N ALA A 253 21.33 -7.65 -14.20
CA ALA A 253 20.03 -7.11 -13.82
C ALA A 253 20.20 -6.09 -12.69
N PRO A 254 19.58 -4.89 -12.79
CA PRO A 254 19.62 -3.90 -11.73
C PRO A 254 19.10 -4.48 -10.41
N GLY A 255 20.00 -4.74 -9.46
CA GLY A 255 19.66 -5.30 -8.16
C GLY A 255 19.26 -4.21 -7.20
N LEU A 256 17.98 -4.14 -6.81
CA LEU A 256 17.55 -3.24 -5.73
C LEU A 256 18.26 -3.56 -4.41
N ARG A 257 18.70 -4.81 -4.22
CA ARG A 257 19.49 -5.25 -3.06
C ARG A 257 20.71 -4.35 -2.83
N ASP A 258 21.54 -4.09 -3.84
CA ASP A 258 22.76 -3.31 -3.65
C ASP A 258 22.47 -1.85 -3.30
N ILE A 259 21.44 -1.27 -3.94
CA ILE A 259 21.01 0.09 -3.67
C ILE A 259 20.54 0.19 -2.21
N LEU A 260 19.68 -0.73 -1.77
CA LEU A 260 19.15 -0.74 -0.41
C LEU A 260 20.22 -1.06 0.62
N THR A 261 21.10 -2.03 0.35
CA THR A 261 22.23 -2.35 1.20
C THR A 261 23.15 -1.14 1.35
N ASN A 262 23.44 -0.41 0.27
CA ASN A 262 24.22 0.82 0.34
C ASN A 262 23.53 1.90 1.19
N VAL A 263 22.23 2.13 0.98
CA VAL A 263 21.46 3.12 1.77
C VAL A 263 21.40 2.74 3.25
N VAL A 264 21.19 1.46 3.57
CA VAL A 264 21.16 0.93 4.95
C VAL A 264 22.55 1.01 5.59
N ASN A 265 23.61 0.78 4.81
CA ASN A 265 25.01 0.80 5.29
C ASN A 265 25.62 2.20 5.41
N MET A 266 24.96 3.25 4.88
CA MET A 266 25.41 4.65 5.05
C MET A 266 25.44 5.07 6.53
N ASN A 267 24.64 4.43 7.39
CA ASN A 267 24.64 4.68 8.82
C ASN A 267 25.40 3.56 9.56
N PRO A 268 26.48 3.88 10.30
CA PRO A 268 27.31 2.87 10.99
C PRO A 268 26.53 1.97 11.96
N GLU A 269 25.42 2.47 12.54
CA GLU A 269 24.62 1.74 13.52
C GLU A 269 23.61 0.77 12.88
N THR A 270 23.30 0.92 11.58
CA THR A 270 22.46 -0.04 10.81
C THR A 270 23.24 -0.85 9.80
N ARG A 271 24.56 -0.70 9.77
CA ARG A 271 25.44 -1.41 8.84
C ARG A 271 25.29 -2.92 9.01
N LEU A 272 25.06 -3.62 7.91
CA LEU A 272 25.17 -5.08 7.86
C LEU A 272 26.65 -5.44 8.03
N GLU A 273 26.97 -6.34 8.96
CA GLU A 273 28.31 -6.90 9.05
C GLU A 273 28.58 -7.65 7.74
N SER A 274 29.53 -7.14 6.95
CA SER A 274 30.00 -7.83 5.77
C SER A 274 30.54 -9.19 6.21
N GLN A 275 29.86 -10.29 5.85
CA GLN A 275 30.51 -11.58 5.96
C GLN A 275 31.80 -11.52 5.13
N PRO A 276 32.97 -11.81 5.70
CA PRO A 276 34.16 -11.97 4.89
C PRO A 276 33.88 -13.13 3.94
N ASN A 277 34.19 -12.93 2.66
CA ASN A 277 34.31 -14.00 1.67
C ASN A 277 35.31 -15.05 2.18
N SER A 278 34.82 -15.99 2.97
CA SER A 278 35.57 -17.14 3.46
C SER A 278 34.67 -18.35 3.22
N PRO A 279 35.08 -19.34 2.41
CA PRO A 279 34.39 -20.60 2.37
C PRO A 279 34.59 -21.24 3.76
N VAL A 280 33.55 -21.21 4.59
CA VAL A 280 33.58 -21.87 5.89
C VAL A 280 33.40 -23.37 5.65
N GLU A 281 34.53 -24.06 5.44
CA GLU A 281 34.58 -25.51 5.68
C GLU A 281 34.33 -25.76 7.18
N GLY A 282 33.27 -26.51 7.46
CA GLY A 282 33.05 -27.08 8.78
C GLY A 282 32.06 -26.33 9.67
N GLN A 283 30.78 -26.31 9.27
CA GLN A 283 29.65 -26.34 10.20
C GLN A 283 28.43 -26.94 9.49
N GLY A 284 27.73 -27.85 10.18
CA GLY A 284 26.78 -28.77 9.58
C GLY A 284 25.65 -28.13 8.76
N ASN A 285 25.56 -28.56 7.50
CA ASN A 285 24.33 -28.73 6.70
C ASN A 285 23.30 -27.59 6.65
N SER A 286 23.72 -26.39 6.22
CA SER A 286 22.93 -25.56 5.31
C SER A 286 23.85 -24.59 4.59
N GLY A 287 24.25 -24.90 3.35
CA GLY A 287 25.15 -24.08 2.54
C GLY A 287 24.57 -22.74 2.05
N TYR A 288 23.56 -22.19 2.75
CA TYR A 288 22.88 -20.94 2.43
C TYR A 288 23.11 -19.94 3.57
N GLY A 289 23.35 -18.66 3.24
CA GLY A 289 23.55 -17.58 4.21
C GLY A 289 22.36 -17.36 5.15
N LYS A 290 22.45 -16.36 6.03
CA LYS A 290 21.41 -16.07 7.04
C LYS A 290 20.38 -15.04 6.51
N ILE A 291 19.12 -15.19 6.90
CA ILE A 291 18.09 -14.15 6.69
C ILE A 291 18.40 -12.97 7.62
N GLU A 292 18.42 -11.76 7.05
CA GLU A 292 18.70 -10.53 7.79
C GLU A 292 17.49 -9.60 7.76
N SER A 293 17.22 -8.85 8.83
CA SER A 293 16.17 -7.84 8.83
C SER A 293 16.54 -6.60 9.61
N ARG A 294 16.19 -5.41 9.12
CA ARG A 294 16.53 -4.12 9.73
C ARG A 294 15.48 -3.05 9.41
N PHE A 295 15.43 -2.01 10.25
CA PHE A 295 14.79 -0.73 9.93
C PHE A 295 15.84 0.23 9.39
N PRO A 296 15.65 0.83 8.20
CA PRO A 296 16.59 1.82 7.67
C PRO A 296 16.65 3.05 8.57
N ARG A 297 17.87 3.59 8.78
CA ARG A 297 18.06 4.82 9.53
C ARG A 297 18.55 5.94 8.62
N LEU A 298 17.66 6.91 8.42
CA LEU A 298 17.94 8.12 7.67
C LEU A 298 18.01 9.33 8.62
N PRO A 299 18.87 10.34 8.33
CA PRO A 299 18.83 11.61 9.05
C PRO A 299 17.44 12.23 9.04
N SER A 300 17.08 12.99 10.08
CA SER A 300 15.71 13.53 10.21
C SER A 300 15.24 14.31 8.99
N GLU A 301 16.08 15.21 8.45
CA GLU A 301 15.74 15.99 7.25
C GLU A 301 15.53 15.13 6.00
N ALA A 302 16.25 14.01 5.90
CA ALA A 302 16.09 13.08 4.78
C ALA A 302 14.80 12.28 4.91
N ARG A 303 14.43 11.86 6.12
CA ARG A 303 13.13 11.23 6.40
C ARG A 303 11.98 12.18 6.08
N ASP A 304 12.09 13.45 6.48
CA ASP A 304 11.04 14.43 6.22
C ASP A 304 10.90 14.66 4.71
N ARG A 305 12.00 14.90 3.98
CA ARG A 305 11.96 15.02 2.51
C ARG A 305 11.39 13.79 1.82
N LEU A 306 11.70 12.60 2.34
CA LEU A 306 11.19 11.34 1.82
C LEU A 306 9.67 11.26 1.95
N VAL A 307 9.10 11.50 3.14
CA VAL A 307 7.70 11.17 3.42
C VAL A 307 6.70 12.29 3.19
N MET A 308 7.13 13.56 3.21
CA MET A 308 6.19 14.69 3.30
C MET A 308 5.29 14.86 2.07
N GLU A 309 5.73 14.50 0.86
CA GLU A 309 4.86 14.48 -0.32
C GLU A 309 3.68 13.52 -0.14
N THR A 310 3.95 12.34 0.41
CA THR A 310 2.92 11.33 0.67
C THR A 310 2.01 11.74 1.82
N VAL A 311 2.58 12.31 2.88
CA VAL A 311 1.79 12.85 3.99
C VAL A 311 0.81 13.93 3.51
N HIS A 312 1.27 14.86 2.64
CA HIS A 312 0.40 15.90 2.10
C HIS A 312 -0.68 15.35 1.18
N ALA A 313 -0.37 14.32 0.38
CA ALA A 313 -1.38 13.63 -0.42
C ALA A 313 -2.44 12.97 0.49
N LEU A 314 -2.02 12.31 1.57
CA LEU A 314 -2.94 11.67 2.53
C LEU A 314 -3.85 12.69 3.21
N THR A 315 -3.33 13.85 3.67
CA THR A 315 -4.18 14.87 4.28
C THR A 315 -5.15 15.52 3.29
N ALA A 316 -4.72 15.72 2.04
CA ALA A 316 -5.56 16.34 1.01
C ALA A 316 -6.69 15.42 0.50
N ILE A 317 -6.48 14.10 0.55
CA ILE A 317 -7.45 13.09 0.10
C ILE A 317 -8.37 12.67 1.25
N GLY A 318 -7.84 12.61 2.47
CA GLY A 318 -8.54 12.13 3.65
C GLY A 318 -9.83 12.88 3.94
N GLY A 319 -10.97 12.19 3.79
CA GLY A 319 -12.28 12.78 4.06
C GLY A 319 -12.75 13.75 2.98
N HIS A 320 -12.11 13.76 1.81
CA HIS A 320 -12.61 14.45 0.62
C HIS A 320 -13.96 13.85 0.21
N GLU A 321 -14.89 14.68 -0.27
CA GLU A 321 -16.25 14.23 -0.61
C GLU A 321 -16.24 13.25 -1.79
N ASN A 322 -15.44 13.57 -2.82
CA ASN A 322 -15.24 12.78 -4.03
C ASN A 322 -13.76 12.48 -4.22
N PRO A 323 -13.14 11.62 -3.39
CA PRO A 323 -11.72 11.32 -3.50
C PRO A 323 -11.46 10.48 -4.76
N PRO A 324 -10.25 10.54 -5.33
CA PRO A 324 -9.89 9.67 -6.45
C PRO A 324 -9.89 8.20 -5.99
N ALA A 325 -10.24 7.27 -6.89
CA ALA A 325 -10.10 5.83 -6.60
C ALA A 325 -8.62 5.42 -6.44
N ARG A 326 -7.72 6.10 -7.17
CA ARG A 326 -6.29 5.83 -7.20
C ARG A 326 -5.50 7.13 -7.31
N HIS A 327 -4.45 7.27 -6.52
CA HIS A 327 -3.61 8.46 -6.51
C HIS A 327 -2.12 8.10 -6.47
N ILE A 328 -1.40 8.39 -7.55
CA ILE A 328 0.05 8.26 -7.60
C ILE A 328 0.68 9.52 -6.99
N VAL A 329 1.57 9.34 -6.02
CA VAL A 329 2.25 10.45 -5.35
C VAL A 329 3.59 10.73 -6.02
N GLY A 330 3.86 12.00 -6.30
CA GLY A 330 5.17 12.46 -6.78
C GLY A 330 5.33 12.40 -8.30
N PHE A 331 6.13 13.34 -8.83
CA PHE A 331 6.34 13.49 -10.28
C PHE A 331 6.98 12.26 -10.92
N GLU A 332 8.02 11.70 -10.28
CA GLU A 332 8.75 10.53 -10.78
C GLU A 332 7.87 9.27 -10.82
N GLY A 333 7.06 9.05 -9.78
CA GLY A 333 6.11 7.95 -9.73
C GLY A 333 5.06 8.05 -10.83
N VAL A 334 4.50 9.24 -11.05
CA VAL A 334 3.55 9.51 -12.14
C VAL A 334 4.19 9.23 -13.50
N ALA A 335 5.41 9.72 -13.74
CA ALA A 335 6.10 9.48 -15.00
C ALA A 335 6.36 7.98 -15.24
N SER A 336 6.83 7.26 -14.23
CA SER A 336 7.14 5.83 -14.30
C SER A 336 5.89 4.98 -14.57
N VAL A 337 4.79 5.26 -13.86
CA VAL A 337 3.52 4.55 -14.07
C VAL A 337 2.95 4.86 -15.44
N LYS A 338 2.98 6.12 -15.89
CA LYS A 338 2.52 6.50 -17.23
C LYS A 338 3.30 5.77 -18.33
N GLU A 339 4.63 5.69 -18.20
CA GLU A 339 5.45 4.96 -19.17
C GLU A 339 5.10 3.47 -19.18
N LYS A 340 4.96 2.85 -17.99
CA LYS A 340 4.58 1.43 -17.92
C LYS A 340 3.21 1.16 -18.56
N LEU A 341 2.22 2.01 -18.28
CA LEU A 341 0.88 1.87 -18.88
C LEU A 341 0.92 2.06 -20.40
N LYS A 342 1.75 2.98 -20.89
CA LYS A 342 1.98 3.18 -22.32
C LYS A 342 2.58 1.92 -22.96
N THR A 343 3.64 1.35 -22.37
CA THR A 343 4.25 0.10 -22.88
C THR A 343 3.25 -1.05 -22.92
N VAL A 344 2.41 -1.21 -21.88
CA VAL A 344 1.37 -2.26 -21.86
C VAL A 344 0.33 -2.04 -22.96
N SER A 345 -0.03 -0.78 -23.25
CA SER A 345 -0.94 -0.45 -24.36
C SER A 345 -0.32 -0.77 -25.72
N GLU A 346 0.96 -0.43 -25.92
CA GLU A 346 1.71 -0.72 -27.15
C GLU A 346 1.84 -2.25 -27.36
N GLU A 347 2.19 -3.00 -26.32
CA GLU A 347 2.22 -4.48 -26.37
C GLU A 347 0.85 -5.08 -26.72
N LEU A 348 -0.24 -4.51 -26.20
CA LEU A 348 -1.59 -4.95 -26.53
C LEU A 348 -1.96 -4.63 -27.98
N GLU A 349 -1.59 -3.45 -28.48
CA GLU A 349 -1.83 -3.03 -29.87
C GLU A 349 -1.05 -3.92 -30.85
N ASP A 350 0.22 -4.23 -30.55
CA ASP A 350 1.06 -5.12 -31.37
C ASP A 350 0.47 -6.53 -31.53
N PHE A 351 -0.26 -7.01 -30.52
CA PHE A 351 -0.84 -8.36 -30.48
C PHE A 351 -2.38 -8.38 -30.55
N VAL A 352 -3.03 -7.26 -30.90
CA VAL A 352 -4.50 -7.16 -30.89
C VAL A 352 -5.14 -8.10 -31.90
N GLU A 353 -4.57 -8.24 -33.10
CA GLU A 353 -5.12 -9.12 -34.14
C GLU A 353 -5.08 -10.58 -33.70
N VAL A 354 -3.97 -11.01 -33.10
CA VAL A 354 -3.81 -12.38 -32.57
C VAL A 354 -4.78 -12.61 -31.40
N SER A 355 -4.97 -11.59 -30.56
CA SER A 355 -5.90 -11.64 -29.43
C SER A 355 -7.36 -11.73 -29.87
N CYS A 356 -7.75 -11.06 -30.96
CA CYS A 356 -9.11 -11.13 -31.51
C CYS A 356 -9.34 -12.37 -32.38
N ALA A 357 -8.29 -12.95 -32.98
CA ALA A 357 -8.42 -14.12 -33.85
C ALA A 357 -8.92 -15.39 -33.12
N VAL A 358 -8.87 -15.43 -31.79
CA VAL A 358 -9.36 -16.56 -30.98
C VAL A 358 -10.86 -16.54 -30.71
N ASP A 359 -11.59 -15.51 -31.17
CA ASP A 359 -13.07 -15.46 -31.19
C ASP A 359 -13.65 -16.40 -32.29
N ILE A 360 -13.16 -17.63 -32.36
CA ILE A 360 -13.40 -18.63 -33.41
C ILE A 360 -14.87 -19.04 -33.46
N PHE A 361 -15.52 -19.02 -32.30
CA PHE A 361 -16.96 -19.14 -32.18
C PHE A 361 -17.42 -17.77 -31.71
N ALA A 362 -17.93 -16.93 -32.61
CA ALA A 362 -18.69 -15.75 -32.22
C ALA A 362 -19.86 -16.24 -31.34
N SER A 363 -19.65 -16.32 -30.03
CA SER A 363 -20.47 -17.18 -29.19
C SER A 363 -21.87 -16.58 -29.08
N ASP A 364 -22.89 -17.40 -29.36
CA ASP A 364 -24.29 -17.02 -29.12
C ASP A 364 -24.54 -16.67 -27.65
N VAL A 365 -23.69 -17.16 -26.74
CA VAL A 365 -23.67 -16.81 -25.31
C VAL A 365 -23.31 -15.33 -25.11
N GLY A 366 -22.36 -14.79 -25.89
CA GLY A 366 -22.03 -13.36 -25.86
C GLY A 366 -23.20 -12.49 -26.32
N ARG A 367 -23.95 -12.91 -27.36
CA ARG A 367 -25.17 -12.21 -27.80
C ARG A 367 -26.30 -12.30 -26.78
N ALA A 368 -26.53 -13.47 -26.19
CA ALA A 368 -27.58 -13.70 -25.20
C ALA A 368 -27.33 -12.97 -23.86
N ALA A 369 -26.06 -12.87 -23.43
CA ALA A 369 -25.68 -12.13 -22.23
C ALA A 369 -25.78 -10.60 -22.41
N LEU A 370 -25.53 -10.09 -23.63
CA LEU A 370 -25.70 -8.67 -23.97
C LEU A 370 -27.17 -8.29 -24.19
N SER A 371 -28.01 -9.23 -24.65
CA SER A 371 -29.46 -9.06 -24.71
C SER A 371 -30.12 -9.51 -23.41
N GLY A 372 -30.01 -8.71 -22.36
CA GLY A 372 -30.74 -8.93 -21.10
C GLY A 372 -32.20 -9.36 -21.37
N GLY A 373 -32.61 -10.46 -20.73
CA GLY A 373 -33.78 -11.25 -21.10
C GLY A 373 -35.04 -10.47 -21.43
N SER A 374 -35.52 -10.62 -22.66
CA SER A 374 -36.95 -10.68 -22.95
C SER A 374 -37.16 -11.41 -24.27
N LYS A 375 -37.73 -12.60 -24.19
CA LYS A 375 -38.74 -13.17 -25.09
C LYS A 375 -39.02 -14.60 -24.64
N ILE A 376 -39.99 -14.72 -23.74
CA ILE A 376 -40.79 -15.93 -23.64
C ILE A 376 -41.81 -15.80 -24.77
N ASP A 377 -41.56 -16.43 -25.91
CA ASP A 377 -42.58 -16.59 -26.95
C ASP A 377 -43.56 -17.67 -26.50
N ALA A 378 -44.80 -17.27 -26.24
CA ALA A 378 -45.93 -18.17 -26.05
C ALA A 378 -46.27 -18.88 -27.38
N PRO A 379 -46.76 -20.13 -27.36
CA PRO A 379 -47.04 -20.87 -28.58
C PRO A 379 -48.29 -20.30 -29.27
N ASN A 380 -48.12 -19.80 -30.49
CA ASN A 380 -49.24 -19.40 -31.34
C ASN A 380 -50.06 -20.63 -31.74
N VAL A 381 -51.27 -20.68 -31.19
CA VAL A 381 -52.38 -21.54 -31.61
C VAL A 381 -52.70 -21.24 -33.07
N VAL A 382 -52.62 -22.25 -33.92
CA VAL A 382 -53.07 -22.20 -35.32
C VAL A 382 -54.60 -22.28 -35.32
N PRO A 383 -55.34 -21.29 -35.86
CA PRO A 383 -56.76 -21.47 -36.15
C PRO A 383 -56.91 -22.13 -37.53
N GLY A 384 -57.64 -23.24 -37.55
CA GLY A 384 -57.93 -24.02 -38.74
C GLY A 384 -58.63 -23.25 -39.84
N ARG A 385 -58.42 -23.71 -41.08
CA ARG A 385 -59.29 -23.43 -42.22
C ARG A 385 -59.83 -24.75 -42.75
N SER A 386 -61.11 -24.98 -42.50
CA SER A 386 -61.96 -25.87 -43.27
C SER A 386 -62.51 -25.14 -44.50
N ASP A 387 -62.42 -25.83 -45.64
CA ASP A 387 -63.32 -25.88 -46.81
C ASP A 387 -63.80 -24.58 -47.51
N SER A 388 -63.46 -24.43 -48.79
CA SER A 388 -64.28 -24.93 -49.93
C SER A 388 -64.10 -24.14 -51.24
N ALA A 389 -64.06 -24.93 -52.34
CA ALA A 389 -64.58 -24.71 -53.70
C ALA A 389 -64.00 -23.62 -54.62
N GLY A 390 -63.61 -24.07 -55.83
CA GLY A 390 -63.24 -23.30 -57.01
C GLY A 390 -62.49 -24.16 -58.01
#